data_AF-A0A7X8EW38-F1
#
_entry.id   AF-A0A7X8EW38-F1
#
_cell.length_a   1.000
_cell.length_b   1.000
_cell.length_c   1.000
_cell.angle_alpha   90.00
_cell.angle_beta   90.00
_cell.angle_gamma   90.00
#
_symmetry.space_group_name_H-M   'P 1'
#
loop_
_entity.id
_entity.type
_entity.pdbx_description
1 polymer ?
#
loop_
_entity_poly.entity_id
_entity_poly.type
_entity_poly.pdbx_seq_one_letter_code
_entity_poly.pdbx_strand_id
1 'polypeptide(L)'
;MKNLDYGIIGNCKTAALVSRTGSIDWCCLPDFDSGSFFAHILDKENGGFFSIEPVGRYRIEQTYLNRTNILRTRFTRNGDSFEILDFMPRYLTEERSYHCPPDIIRYIRVLSGQPQICVHYNPRPNYAEHPTDVQVTSQFIKHFTTAG
;
A
#
# COMPACT_ATOMS: atom_id res chain seq x y z
N MET A 1 12.02 22.44 5.18
CA MET A 1 10.89 21.85 5.91
C MET A 1 11.07 20.35 5.95
N LYS A 2 10.97 19.71 7.12
CA LYS A 2 10.77 18.25 7.19
C LYS A 2 9.33 18.00 6.75
N ASN A 3 9.15 17.46 5.56
CA ASN A 3 7.84 17.00 5.12
C ASN A 3 7.69 15.53 5.52
N LEU A 4 6.46 15.05 5.60
CA LEU A 4 6.16 13.65 5.90
C LEU A 4 6.43 12.72 4.70
N ASP A 5 6.62 13.28 3.50
CA ASP A 5 6.92 12.61 2.23
C ASP A 5 5.99 11.42 1.92
N TYR A 6 4.71 11.71 1.65
CA TYR A 6 3.72 10.72 1.21
C TYR A 6 3.22 11.00 -0.20
N GLY A 7 3.01 9.93 -0.97
CA GLY A 7 2.13 9.90 -2.13
C GLY A 7 0.74 9.41 -1.75
N ILE A 8 -0.27 9.83 -2.50
CA ILE A 8 -1.66 9.36 -2.38
C ILE A 8 -2.05 8.52 -3.60
N ILE A 9 -2.70 7.39 -3.37
CA ILE A 9 -3.35 6.58 -4.42
C ILE A 9 -4.85 6.51 -4.14
N GLY A 10 -5.69 6.49 -5.17
CA GLY A 10 -7.14 6.44 -5.01
C GLY A 10 -7.89 6.07 -6.30
N ASN A 11 -9.11 5.56 -6.17
CA ASN A 11 -9.98 5.21 -7.30
C ASN A 11 -11.40 5.77 -7.20
N CYS A 12 -11.57 6.85 -6.45
CA CYS A 12 -12.87 7.47 -6.14
C CYS A 12 -13.79 6.68 -5.20
N LYS A 13 -13.41 5.47 -4.76
CA LYS A 13 -14.11 4.71 -3.71
C LYS A 13 -13.42 4.87 -2.35
N THR A 14 -12.10 4.82 -2.36
CA THR A 14 -11.24 5.10 -1.19
C THR A 14 -9.88 5.67 -1.64
N ALA A 15 -8.99 5.94 -0.69
CA ALA A 15 -7.60 6.31 -0.91
C ALA A 15 -6.67 5.74 0.17
N ALA A 16 -5.37 5.70 -0.16
CA ALA A 16 -4.31 5.31 0.76
C ALA A 16 -3.12 6.26 0.69
N LEU A 17 -2.43 6.45 1.82
CA LEU A 17 -1.18 7.21 1.89
C LEU A 17 0.00 6.24 1.87
N VAL A 18 0.89 6.45 0.91
CA VAL A 18 2.09 5.65 0.67
C VAL A 18 3.32 6.49 1.01
N SER A 19 4.07 6.11 2.03
CA SER A 19 5.29 6.80 2.41
C SER A 19 6.36 6.68 1.32
N ARG A 20 7.33 7.60 1.34
CA ARG A 20 8.47 7.60 0.42
C ARG A 20 9.27 6.30 0.42
N THR A 21 9.22 5.51 1.49
CA THR A 21 9.91 4.22 1.61
C THR A 21 9.08 3.03 1.14
N GLY A 22 7.86 3.25 0.63
CA GLY A 22 7.00 2.18 0.13
C GLY A 22 6.17 1.50 1.23
N SER A 23 5.85 2.20 2.34
CA SER A 23 4.86 1.72 3.31
C SER A 23 3.50 2.37 3.08
N ILE A 24 2.42 1.61 3.15
CA ILE A 24 1.07 2.13 3.25
C ILE A 24 0.78 2.33 4.73
N ASP A 25 0.72 3.59 5.15
CA ASP A 25 0.61 3.96 6.57
C ASP A 25 -0.79 4.50 6.92
N TRP A 26 -1.63 4.71 5.92
CA TRP A 26 -3.03 5.07 6.07
C TRP A 26 -3.87 4.46 4.96
N CYS A 27 -4.98 3.80 5.32
CA CYS A 27 -6.02 3.40 4.37
C CYS A 27 -7.30 3.05 5.13
N CYS A 28 -8.44 3.53 4.64
CA CYS A 28 -9.78 3.09 5.07
C CYS A 28 -10.37 2.17 4.01
N LEU A 29 -10.98 1.06 4.41
CA LEU A 29 -11.60 0.10 3.50
C LEU A 29 -12.97 -0.32 4.04
N PRO A 30 -13.99 -0.49 3.17
CA PRO A 30 -13.95 -0.28 1.72
C PRO A 30 -14.14 1.18 1.27
N ASP A 31 -14.65 2.05 2.14
CA ASP A 31 -15.01 3.45 1.83
C ASP A 31 -14.09 4.45 2.54
N PHE A 32 -14.10 5.71 2.09
CA PHE A 32 -13.34 6.80 2.70
C PHE A 32 -13.65 7.03 4.18
N ASP A 33 -14.90 6.82 4.58
CA ASP A 33 -15.42 7.01 5.93
C ASP A 33 -15.52 5.69 6.72
N SER A 34 -15.04 4.58 6.15
CA SER A 34 -14.91 3.32 6.87
C SER A 34 -13.81 3.39 7.93
N GLY A 35 -13.86 2.45 8.88
CA GLY A 35 -12.77 2.23 9.83
C GLY A 35 -11.43 2.02 9.12
N SER A 36 -10.35 2.52 9.73
CA SER A 36 -9.02 2.36 9.15
C SER A 36 -8.62 0.88 9.12
N PHE A 37 -7.97 0.47 8.04
CA PHE A 37 -7.28 -0.82 7.92
C PHE A 37 -5.78 -0.68 8.22
N PHE A 38 -5.25 0.52 7.94
CA PHE A 38 -3.92 0.99 8.35
C PHE A 38 -4.05 2.41 8.90
N ALA A 39 -3.38 2.67 10.00
CA ALA A 39 -3.37 3.93 10.75
C ALA A 39 -2.00 4.23 11.38
N HIS A 40 -0.92 3.69 10.82
CA HIS A 40 0.46 3.88 11.31
C HIS A 40 0.88 5.35 11.42
N ILE A 41 0.32 6.23 10.59
CA ILE A 41 0.57 7.68 10.69
C ILE A 41 -0.01 8.30 11.98
N LEU A 42 -1.06 7.71 12.55
CA LEU A 42 -1.68 8.14 13.81
C LEU A 42 -1.08 7.42 15.03
N ASP A 43 -0.88 6.11 14.92
CA ASP A 43 -0.30 5.27 15.96
C ASP A 43 0.76 4.34 15.36
N LYS A 44 2.02 4.60 15.69
CA LYS A 44 3.16 3.82 15.17
C LYS A 44 3.20 2.39 15.69
N GLU A 45 2.63 2.13 16.86
CA GLU A 45 2.70 0.83 17.53
C GLU A 45 1.49 -0.03 17.16
N ASN A 46 0.28 0.54 17.21
CA ASN A 46 -0.96 -0.22 17.02
C ASN A 46 -1.68 0.06 15.71
N GLY A 47 -1.32 1.12 14.98
CA GLY A 47 -2.09 1.55 13.80
C GLY A 47 -2.00 0.61 12.60
N GLY A 48 -1.00 -0.28 12.55
CA GLY A 48 -0.84 -1.22 11.44
C GLY A 48 -0.44 -0.57 10.12
N PHE A 49 0.21 -1.35 9.26
CA PHE A 49 0.80 -0.88 8.00
C PHE A 49 1.00 -2.02 7.01
N PHE A 50 1.32 -1.65 5.77
CA PHE A 50 1.80 -2.59 4.76
C PHE A 50 3.02 -2.03 4.06
N SER A 51 4.21 -2.57 4.35
CA SER A 51 5.48 -2.14 3.74
C SER A 51 6.08 -3.19 2.82
N ILE A 52 6.71 -2.71 1.76
CA ILE A 52 7.61 -3.48 0.90
C ILE A 52 8.91 -2.67 0.86
N GLU A 53 9.96 -3.20 1.50
CA GLU A 53 11.20 -2.49 1.69
C GLU A 53 12.40 -3.28 1.16
N PRO A 54 13.44 -2.59 0.63
CA PRO A 54 14.67 -3.27 0.24
C PRO A 54 15.47 -3.73 1.46
N VAL A 55 16.13 -4.88 1.33
CA VAL A 55 17.13 -5.31 2.31
C VAL A 55 18.43 -4.54 2.07
N GLY A 56 18.71 -3.58 2.94
CA GLY A 56 19.90 -2.71 2.90
C GLY A 56 19.60 -1.29 2.42
N ARG A 57 20.64 -0.48 2.25
CA ARG A 57 20.48 0.95 1.89
C ARG A 57 20.37 1.13 0.38
N TYR A 58 19.22 1.64 -0.07
CA TYR A 58 18.96 2.01 -1.47
C TYR A 58 18.73 3.52 -1.57
N ARG A 59 19.05 4.08 -2.74
CA ARG A 59 18.51 5.39 -3.15
C ARG A 59 17.06 5.20 -3.54
N ILE A 60 16.16 6.02 -2.98
CA ILE A 60 14.72 5.90 -3.16
C ILE A 60 14.20 7.15 -3.86
N GLU A 61 13.44 6.96 -4.94
CA GLU A 61 12.77 8.03 -5.67
C GLU A 61 11.29 7.68 -5.83
N GLN A 62 10.41 8.59 -5.42
CA GLN A 62 8.97 8.42 -5.56
C GLN A 62 8.42 9.46 -6.53
N THR A 63 7.66 9.00 -7.52
CA THR A 63 7.10 9.83 -8.59
C THR A 63 5.81 9.21 -9.11
N TYR A 64 4.85 10.01 -9.54
CA TYR A 64 3.73 9.50 -10.32
C TYR A 64 4.15 9.18 -11.76
N LEU A 65 3.64 8.09 -12.32
CA LEU A 65 3.76 7.85 -13.75
C LEU A 65 2.96 8.92 -14.50
N ASN A 66 3.56 9.45 -15.58
CA ASN A 66 3.04 10.60 -16.31
C ASN A 66 1.56 10.42 -16.68
N ARG A 67 0.73 11.40 -16.33
CA ARG A 67 -0.73 11.44 -16.61
C ARG A 67 -1.51 10.25 -16.02
N THR A 68 -1.08 9.70 -14.89
CA THR A 68 -1.80 8.64 -14.17
C THR A 68 -1.84 8.89 -12.67
N ASN A 69 -2.73 8.18 -11.96
CA ASN A 69 -2.71 8.07 -10.49
C ASN A 69 -1.90 6.84 -10.02
N ILE A 70 -0.91 6.39 -10.81
CA ILE A 70 -0.04 5.27 -10.44
C ILE A 70 1.22 5.84 -9.79
N LEU A 71 1.44 5.49 -8.54
CA LEU A 71 2.60 5.92 -7.77
C LEU A 71 3.74 4.92 -7.98
N ARG A 72 4.88 5.40 -8.47
CA ARG A 72 6.10 4.60 -8.61
C ARG A 72 7.07 4.96 -7.50
N THR A 73 7.45 3.97 -6.70
CA THR A 73 8.57 4.06 -5.76
C THR A 73 9.73 3.21 -6.28
N ARG A 74 10.81 3.85 -6.73
CA ARG A 74 11.98 3.19 -7.32
C ARG A 74 13.12 3.12 -6.31
N PHE A 75 13.76 1.95 -6.25
CA PHE A 75 14.91 1.66 -5.40
C PHE A 75 16.11 1.32 -6.28
N THR A 76 17.26 1.94 -6.01
CA THR A 76 18.52 1.65 -6.72
C THR A 76 19.70 1.53 -5.77
N ARG A 77 20.50 0.47 -5.93
CA ARG A 77 21.76 0.22 -5.19
C ARG A 77 22.71 -0.60 -6.06
N ASN A 78 23.86 -0.04 -6.43
CA ASN A 78 25.01 -0.77 -7.03
C ASN A 78 24.63 -1.93 -7.99
N GLY A 79 23.93 -1.61 -9.08
CA GLY A 79 23.51 -2.62 -10.09
C GLY A 79 22.17 -3.30 -9.81
N ASP A 80 21.70 -3.32 -8.55
CA ASP A 80 20.34 -3.73 -8.21
C ASP A 80 19.36 -2.55 -8.40
N SER A 81 18.24 -2.82 -9.06
CA SER A 81 17.14 -1.88 -9.13
C SER A 81 15.80 -2.60 -9.22
N PHE A 82 14.82 -2.11 -8.47
CA PHE A 82 13.42 -2.50 -8.62
C PHE A 82 12.52 -1.29 -8.35
N GLU A 83 11.25 -1.43 -8.69
CA GLU A 83 10.22 -0.46 -8.36
C GLU A 83 8.96 -1.14 -7.84
N ILE A 84 8.21 -0.38 -7.06
CA ILE A 84 6.84 -0.70 -6.66
C ILE A 84 5.93 0.27 -7.40
N LEU A 85 4.91 -0.26 -8.09
CA LEU A 85 3.81 0.52 -8.62
C LEU A 85 2.60 0.30 -7.71
N ASP A 86 2.25 1.34 -6.96
CA ASP A 86 1.09 1.37 -6.08
C ASP A 86 -0.05 2.11 -6.77
N PHE A 87 -1.22 1.48 -6.86
CA PHE A 87 -2.43 2.10 -7.41
C PHE A 87 -3.70 1.39 -6.93
N MET A 88 -4.84 2.07 -7.06
CA MET A 88 -6.15 1.46 -6.89
C MET A 88 -6.84 1.39 -8.26
N PRO A 89 -7.39 0.23 -8.66
CA PRO A 89 -7.89 0.05 -10.01
C PRO A 89 -9.23 0.77 -10.21
N ARG A 90 -9.46 1.20 -11.45
CA ARG A 90 -10.70 1.79 -11.94
C ARG A 90 -11.00 1.20 -13.31
N TYR A 91 -11.89 0.24 -13.37
CA TYR A 91 -12.20 -0.53 -14.57
C TYR A 91 -13.33 0.13 -15.35
N LEU A 92 -13.13 0.38 -16.65
CA LEU A 92 -14.20 0.80 -17.55
C LEU A 92 -15.05 -0.43 -17.91
N THR A 93 -16.36 -0.33 -17.73
CA THR A 93 -17.31 -1.38 -18.06
C THR A 93 -17.84 -1.22 -19.49
N GLU A 94 -18.50 -2.26 -20.02
CA GLU A 94 -19.16 -2.21 -21.33
C GLU A 94 -20.23 -1.12 -21.41
N GLU A 95 -20.90 -0.83 -20.29
CA GLU A 95 -21.93 0.22 -20.15
C GLU A 95 -21.36 1.64 -20.08
N ARG A 96 -20.04 1.81 -20.31
CA ARG A 96 -19.31 3.08 -20.16
C ARG A 96 -19.40 3.67 -18.75
N SER A 97 -19.66 2.83 -17.75
CA SER A 97 -19.55 3.15 -16.33
C SER A 97 -18.18 2.71 -15.79
N TYR A 98 -17.91 3.01 -14.52
CA TYR A 98 -16.65 2.61 -13.88
C TYR A 98 -16.92 1.73 -12.67
N HIS A 99 -16.25 0.58 -12.63
CA HIS A 99 -16.16 -0.28 -11.45
C HIS A 99 -14.88 0.06 -10.67
N CYS A 100 -15.04 0.53 -9.44
CA CYS A 100 -13.97 0.95 -8.55
C CYS A 100 -13.97 0.06 -7.29
N PRO A 101 -13.39 -1.16 -7.34
CA PRO A 101 -13.35 -2.02 -6.16
C PRO A 101 -12.41 -1.42 -5.11
N PRO A 102 -12.60 -1.70 -3.81
CA PRO A 102 -11.73 -1.21 -2.73
C PRO A 102 -10.40 -1.99 -2.68
N ASP A 103 -9.76 -2.16 -3.83
CA ASP A 103 -8.55 -2.96 -3.99
C ASP A 103 -7.33 -2.05 -4.04
N ILE A 104 -6.25 -2.47 -3.38
CA ILE A 104 -4.92 -1.88 -3.54
C ILE A 104 -4.05 -2.87 -4.30
N ILE A 105 -3.51 -2.44 -5.43
CA ILE A 105 -2.55 -3.21 -6.20
C ILE A 105 -1.16 -2.64 -5.96
N ARG A 106 -0.26 -3.51 -5.49
CA ARG A 106 1.16 -3.23 -5.30
C ARG A 106 1.96 -4.14 -6.22
N TYR A 107 2.41 -3.61 -7.35
CA TYR A 107 3.12 -4.38 -8.35
C TYR A 107 4.64 -4.18 -8.23
N ILE A 108 5.36 -5.23 -7.88
CA ILE A 108 6.83 -5.21 -7.73
C ILE A 108 7.46 -5.61 -9.05
N ARG A 109 8.33 -4.76 -9.60
CA ARG A 109 9.06 -5.04 -10.85
C ARG A 109 10.56 -4.90 -10.63
N VAL A 110 11.30 -5.99 -10.85
CA VAL A 110 12.76 -5.97 -10.92
C VAL A 110 13.18 -5.32 -12.24
N LEU A 111 14.11 -4.36 -12.16
CA LEU A 111 14.66 -3.65 -13.32
C LEU A 111 16.07 -4.13 -13.66
N SER A 112 16.87 -4.47 -12.65
CA SER A 112 18.22 -5.02 -12.81
C SER A 112 18.72 -5.70 -11.54
N GLY A 113 19.70 -6.59 -11.68
CA GLY A 113 20.35 -7.27 -10.55
C GLY A 113 19.46 -8.30 -9.86
N GLN A 114 19.72 -8.53 -8.57
CA GLN A 114 18.99 -9.48 -7.73
C GLN A 114 18.62 -8.82 -6.39
N PRO A 115 17.75 -7.81 -6.41
CA PRO A 115 17.36 -7.11 -5.20
C PRO A 115 16.65 -8.08 -4.23
N GLN A 116 16.98 -7.96 -2.96
CA GLN A 116 16.26 -8.62 -1.87
C GLN A 116 15.30 -7.64 -1.22
N ILE A 117 14.09 -8.10 -0.92
CA ILE A 117 13.04 -7.29 -0.29
C ILE A 117 12.49 -7.99 0.95
N CYS A 118 11.97 -7.21 1.88
CA CYS A 118 11.14 -7.67 2.98
C CYS A 118 9.73 -7.11 2.80
N VAL A 119 8.73 -7.94 3.12
CA VAL A 119 7.32 -7.56 3.08
C VAL A 119 6.76 -7.66 4.50
N HIS A 120 6.35 -6.53 5.04
CA HIS A 120 5.67 -6.47 6.33
C HIS A 120 4.20 -6.17 6.10
N TYR A 121 3.33 -7.09 6.50
CA TYR A 121 1.89 -6.95 6.36
C TYR A 121 1.25 -7.10 7.74
N ASN A 122 0.78 -5.99 8.31
CA ASN A 122 0.23 -5.93 9.65
C ASN A 122 -1.03 -5.04 9.66
N PRO A 123 -2.14 -5.47 9.04
CA PRO A 123 -3.38 -4.71 9.05
C PRO A 123 -4.05 -4.72 10.42
N ARG A 124 -4.76 -3.64 10.70
CA ARG A 124 -5.43 -3.36 11.97
C ARG A 124 -6.80 -2.76 11.69
N PRO A 125 -7.80 -3.59 11.35
CA PRO A 125 -9.12 -3.12 10.96
C PRO A 125 -9.79 -2.30 12.08
N ASN A 126 -10.64 -1.36 11.68
CA ASN A 126 -11.40 -0.50 12.56
C ASN A 126 -10.53 0.16 13.65
N TYR A 127 -9.43 0.82 13.26
CA TYR A 127 -8.54 1.53 14.18
C TYR A 127 -7.91 0.66 15.28
N ALA A 128 -7.73 -0.63 15.02
CA ALA A 128 -7.26 -1.60 16.01
C ALA A 128 -8.16 -1.70 17.26
N GLU A 129 -9.44 -1.32 17.17
CA GLU A 129 -10.38 -1.36 18.29
C GLU A 129 -10.55 -2.78 18.85
N HIS A 130 -10.43 -3.79 17.99
CA HIS A 130 -10.50 -5.20 18.35
C HIS A 130 -9.27 -5.98 17.88
N PRO A 131 -8.94 -7.11 18.53
CA PRO A 131 -7.90 -8.01 18.05
C PRO A 131 -8.15 -8.45 16.60
N THR A 132 -7.08 -8.52 15.82
CA THR A 132 -7.13 -8.96 14.42
C THR A 132 -6.77 -10.44 14.35
N ASP A 133 -7.71 -11.25 13.90
CA ASP A 133 -7.49 -12.67 13.60
C ASP A 133 -6.84 -12.84 12.22
N VAL A 134 -5.98 -13.84 12.12
CA VAL A 134 -5.26 -14.20 10.89
C VAL A 134 -5.60 -15.61 10.45
N GLN A 135 -5.97 -15.74 9.19
CA GLN A 135 -6.07 -17.02 8.51
C GLN A 135 -5.13 -17.03 7.30
N VAL A 136 -4.11 -17.88 7.35
CA VAL A 136 -3.17 -18.09 6.25
C VAL A 136 -3.60 -19.32 5.47
N THR A 137 -3.73 -19.18 4.16
CA THR A 137 -3.96 -20.28 3.22
C THR A 137 -2.86 -20.30 2.16
N SER A 138 -2.82 -21.34 1.32
CA SER A 138 -1.89 -21.39 0.18
C SER A 138 -2.16 -20.35 -0.91
N GLN A 139 -3.34 -19.71 -0.90
CA GLN A 139 -3.80 -18.79 -1.94
C GLN A 139 -3.84 -17.35 -1.47
N PHE A 140 -4.17 -17.13 -0.19
CA PHE A 140 -4.33 -15.80 0.39
C PHE A 140 -4.11 -15.78 1.90
N ILE A 141 -3.86 -14.59 2.42
CA ILE A 141 -3.86 -14.28 3.85
C ILE A 141 -5.09 -13.41 4.12
N LYS A 142 -5.95 -13.84 5.04
CA LYS A 142 -7.14 -13.10 5.45
C LYS A 142 -6.93 -12.54 6.86
N HIS A 143 -7.20 -11.26 7.02
CA HIS A 143 -7.29 -10.59 8.31
C HIS A 143 -8.73 -10.15 8.55
N PHE A 144 -9.25 -10.38 9.75
CA PHE A 144 -10.63 -10.03 10.11
C PHE A 144 -10.74 -9.80 11.61
N THR A 145 -11.81 -9.12 12.02
CA THR A 145 -12.20 -9.03 13.44
C THR A 145 -13.44 -9.90 13.64
N THR A 146 -13.56 -10.51 14.80
CA THR A 146 -14.74 -11.31 15.20
C THR A 146 -15.69 -10.54 16.12
N ALA A 147 -15.22 -9.39 16.62
CA ALA A 147 -16.01 -8.37 17.29
C ALA A 147 -16.07 -7.12 16.39
N GLY A 148 -17.24 -6.48 16.32
CA GLY A 148 -17.51 -5.32 15.46
C GLY A 148 -18.83 -5.44 14.72
#